data_AF-A0A662MFW2-F1
#
_entry.id   AF-A0A662MFW2-F1
#
_cell.length_a   1.000
_cell.length_b   1.000
_cell.length_c   1.000
_cell.angle_alpha   90.00
_cell.angle_beta   90.00
_cell.angle_gamma   90.00
#
_symmetry.space_group_name_H-M   'P 1'
#
loop_
_entity.id
_entity.type
_entity.pdbx_description
1 polymer ?
#
loop_
_entity_poly.entity_id
_entity_poly.type
_entity_poly.pdbx_seq_one_letter_code
_entity_poly.pdbx_strand_id
1 'polypeptide(L)'
;EIEGKIVISVYVPESSQVHRCNGRIYDRNEDGDIDITHHNDEVAALYMRKQSTFSENKVYPYLTMDEFREDLFWRVRKIIGIRDPEHPWLSLSNEEILKSAGLYLKDYFTGNEGFTLGAALLFGRDDVIKSVLPYHGTDAILRRADTDRYDDRDSVETNLIESFDRLMQFVAKHLPDPFYLEGDIRISLRENIFREVVSNILIHREYLNPYPAKLIIEKDRVMTENANRAHGAGAITPESFSPFPKNPKIATFFREIGRADKLGSGVRKIFRYAPIYSGGASPQLIEGDLFKIIIPLSPFTEEEVRTTDKTTDKTTDKTTDKILSDRQKRIITLIKANPRISQEEMAEKLGLSIDGVRYHTDKLKGAGILRRIGGKKQGYWEVLE
;
A
#
# COMPACT_ATOMS: atom_id res chain seq x y z
N GLU A 1 48.78 1.32 10.60
CA GLU A 1 49.70 0.33 10.00
C GLU A 1 49.08 -1.04 10.10
N ILE A 2 49.20 -1.87 9.06
CA ILE A 2 48.78 -3.28 9.08
C ILE A 2 50.04 -4.10 8.77
N GLU A 3 50.37 -5.05 9.65
CA GLU A 3 51.59 -5.88 9.54
C GLU A 3 52.89 -5.05 9.34
N GLY A 4 53.02 -3.93 10.04
CA GLY A 4 54.19 -3.05 9.93
C GLY A 4 54.28 -2.25 8.63
N LYS A 5 53.24 -2.26 7.78
CA LYS A 5 53.15 -1.41 6.59
C LYS A 5 52.26 -0.20 6.83
N ILE A 6 52.68 0.95 6.29
CA ILE A 6 51.88 2.18 6.28
C ILE A 6 50.71 2.00 5.31
N VAL A 7 49.49 2.20 5.82
CA VAL A 7 48.25 2.14 5.04
C VAL A 7 47.65 3.54 5.06
N ILE A 8 47.34 4.08 3.88
CA ILE A 8 46.61 5.35 3.74
C ILE A 8 45.14 5.02 3.58
N SER A 9 44.34 5.35 4.59
CA SER A 9 42.88 5.28 4.52
C SER A 9 42.34 6.59 3.96
N VAL A 10 41.68 6.53 2.81
CA VAL A 10 41.03 7.69 2.19
C VAL A 10 39.52 7.48 2.26
N TYR A 11 38.85 8.33 3.04
CA TYR A 11 37.40 8.38 3.06
C TYR A 11 36.91 9.45 2.07
N VAL A 12 36.17 9.03 1.05
CA VAL A 12 35.54 9.93 0.08
C VAL A 12 34.05 9.97 0.40
N PRO A 13 33.50 11.10 0.88
CA PRO A 13 32.07 11.19 1.17
C PRO A 13 31.25 11.15 -0.12
N GLU A 14 30.04 10.62 -0.04
CA GLU A 14 29.10 10.65 -1.15
C GLU A 14 28.76 12.09 -1.52
N SER A 15 28.81 12.41 -2.82
CA SER A 15 28.45 13.73 -3.34
C SER A 15 27.07 13.71 -4.02
N SER A 16 26.32 14.81 -3.85
CA SER A 16 25.04 15.08 -4.54
C SER A 16 25.18 15.38 -6.04
N GLN A 17 26.40 15.37 -6.58
CA GLN A 17 26.66 15.61 -7.99
C GLN A 17 27.32 14.39 -8.64
N VAL A 18 27.02 14.19 -9.92
CA VAL A 18 27.73 13.23 -10.77
C VAL A 18 29.09 13.82 -11.12
N HIS A 19 30.15 13.15 -10.69
CA HIS A 19 31.52 13.54 -10.99
C HIS A 19 32.02 12.79 -12.22
N ARG A 20 32.91 13.41 -12.98
CA ARG A 20 33.54 12.80 -14.16
C ARG A 20 35.03 12.65 -13.92
N CYS A 21 35.57 11.49 -14.26
CA CYS A 21 37.01 11.25 -14.30
C CYS A 21 37.45 11.21 -15.76
N ASN A 22 38.31 12.15 -16.18
CA ASN A 22 38.77 12.29 -17.57
C ASN A 22 37.62 12.34 -18.60
N GLY A 23 36.53 13.04 -18.26
CA GLY A 23 35.35 13.18 -19.11
C GLY A 23 34.39 11.99 -19.10
N ARG A 24 34.75 10.88 -18.43
CA ARG A 24 33.94 9.66 -18.32
C ARG A 24 33.23 9.58 -16.97
N ILE A 25 32.09 8.90 -16.96
CA ILE A 25 31.28 8.62 -15.77
C ILE A 25 31.48 7.15 -15.43
N TYR A 26 31.92 6.88 -14.22
CA TYR A 26 32.07 5.54 -13.70
C TYR A 26 31.06 5.31 -12.57
N ASP A 27 30.43 4.14 -12.56
CA ASP A 27 29.64 3.66 -11.45
C ASP A 27 30.36 2.51 -10.77
N ARG A 28 30.51 2.59 -9.45
CA ARG A 28 31.23 1.58 -8.68
C ARG A 28 30.24 0.54 -8.18
N ASN A 29 30.39 -0.69 -8.64
CA ASN A 29 29.79 -1.84 -7.98
C ASN A 29 30.85 -2.50 -7.08
N GLU A 30 30.41 -3.33 -6.14
CA GLU A 30 31.25 -3.90 -5.06
C GLU A 30 32.69 -4.24 -5.49
N ASP A 31 32.83 -4.95 -6.63
CA ASP A 31 34.11 -5.47 -7.14
C ASP A 31 34.84 -4.57 -8.16
N GLY A 32 34.24 -3.48 -8.66
CA GLY A 32 34.88 -2.69 -9.73
C GLY A 32 34.20 -1.38 -10.10
N ASP A 33 34.92 -0.60 -10.92
CA ASP A 33 34.42 0.65 -11.49
C ASP A 33 34.00 0.39 -12.95
N ILE A 34 32.70 0.51 -13.25
CA ILE A 34 32.13 0.31 -14.59
C ILE A 34 32.02 1.66 -15.29
N ASP A 35 32.53 1.75 -16.53
CA ASP A 35 32.36 2.94 -17.37
C ASP A 35 30.93 2.97 -17.93
N ILE A 36 30.10 3.85 -17.36
CA ILE A 36 28.69 4.00 -17.75
C ILE A 36 28.49 5.18 -18.71
N THR A 37 29.55 5.85 -19.18
CA THR A 37 29.48 7.12 -19.93
C THR A 37 28.50 7.10 -21.11
N HIS A 38 28.34 5.95 -21.76
CA HIS A 38 27.48 5.77 -22.93
C HIS A 38 26.22 4.91 -22.65
N HIS A 39 25.99 4.52 -21.40
CA HIS A 39 24.80 3.80 -20.96
C HIS A 39 23.78 4.81 -20.41
N ASN A 40 22.92 5.34 -21.30
CA ASN A 40 22.00 6.42 -20.95
C ASN A 40 21.11 6.11 -19.74
N ASP A 41 20.60 4.88 -19.64
CA ASP A 41 19.72 4.48 -18.53
C ASP A 41 20.48 4.42 -17.20
N GLU A 42 21.71 3.90 -17.20
CA GLU A 42 22.57 3.84 -16.01
C GLU A 42 23.01 5.25 -15.58
N VAL A 43 23.35 6.11 -16.54
CA VAL A 43 23.67 7.52 -16.27
C VAL A 43 22.47 8.23 -15.68
N ALA A 44 21.27 8.05 -16.25
CA ALA A 44 20.04 8.62 -15.73
C ALA A 44 19.76 8.14 -14.30
N ALA A 45 19.91 6.84 -14.03
CA ALA A 45 19.78 6.26 -12.69
C ALA A 45 20.79 6.88 -11.71
N LEU A 46 22.06 7.06 -12.11
CA LEU A 46 23.08 7.69 -11.28
C LEU A 46 22.74 9.15 -10.95
N TYR A 47 22.25 9.94 -11.92
CA TYR A 47 21.77 11.30 -11.68
C TYR A 47 20.60 11.31 -10.69
N MET A 48 19.64 10.39 -10.81
CA MET A 48 18.52 10.25 -9.88
C MET A 48 18.98 9.89 -8.46
N ARG A 49 19.94 8.97 -8.31
CA ARG A 49 20.53 8.62 -7.00
C ARG A 49 21.15 9.83 -6.30
N LYS A 50 21.72 10.76 -7.08
CA LYS A 50 22.44 11.95 -6.57
C LYS A 50 21.57 13.20 -6.40
N GLN A 51 20.38 13.26 -7.01
CA GLN A 51 19.44 14.37 -6.83
C GLN A 51 19.01 14.50 -5.35
N SER A 52 19.19 15.64 -4.70
CA SER A 52 18.78 15.83 -3.29
C SER A 52 17.25 15.86 -3.07
N THR A 53 16.47 15.80 -4.14
CA THR A 53 15.00 15.81 -4.12
C THR A 53 14.43 14.40 -4.27
N PHE A 54 13.42 14.08 -3.46
CA PHE A 54 12.66 12.84 -3.59
C PHE A 54 11.59 12.96 -4.70
N SER A 55 11.32 11.87 -5.42
CA SER A 55 10.44 11.89 -6.60
C SER A 55 8.99 12.24 -6.26
N GLU A 56 8.50 11.84 -5.09
CA GLU A 56 7.16 12.18 -4.61
C GLU A 56 6.95 13.68 -4.35
N ASN A 57 8.02 14.48 -4.27
CA ASN A 57 7.96 15.93 -4.11
C ASN A 57 7.84 16.70 -5.43
N LYS A 58 7.89 16.04 -6.59
CA LYS A 58 7.71 16.71 -7.89
C LYS A 58 6.37 17.43 -7.92
N VAL A 59 6.38 18.75 -8.09
CA VAL A 59 5.19 19.60 -8.10
C VAL A 59 4.54 19.60 -9.49
N TYR A 60 3.21 19.47 -9.53
CA TYR A 60 2.37 19.64 -10.71
C TYR A 60 1.48 20.88 -10.51
N PRO A 61 1.85 22.07 -11.03
CA PRO A 61 1.14 23.32 -10.75
C PRO A 61 -0.32 23.35 -11.22
N TYR A 62 -0.68 22.48 -12.18
CA TYR A 62 -2.02 22.38 -12.75
C TYR A 62 -2.82 21.19 -12.24
N LEU A 63 -2.23 20.39 -11.34
CA LEU A 63 -2.99 19.38 -10.62
C LEU A 63 -3.80 20.11 -9.55
N THR A 64 -5.11 19.88 -9.50
CA THR A 64 -6.03 20.55 -8.57
C THR A 64 -6.85 19.53 -7.77
N MET A 65 -7.72 20.00 -6.88
CA MET A 65 -8.61 19.11 -6.12
C MET A 65 -9.58 18.30 -6.99
N ASP A 66 -9.89 18.79 -8.21
CA ASP A 66 -10.82 18.14 -9.14
C ASP A 66 -10.27 16.82 -9.72
N GLU A 67 -8.95 16.65 -9.68
CA GLU A 67 -8.26 15.42 -10.10
C GLU A 67 -8.19 14.36 -9.01
N PHE A 68 -8.61 14.67 -7.78
CA PHE A 68 -8.58 13.75 -6.67
C PHE A 68 -9.93 13.08 -6.42
N ARG A 69 -9.87 11.85 -5.91
CA ARG A 69 -11.03 11.03 -5.55
C ARG A 69 -11.52 11.36 -4.15
N GLU A 70 -12.70 11.96 -4.05
CA GLU A 70 -13.32 12.34 -2.76
C GLU A 70 -13.58 11.14 -1.84
N ASP A 71 -13.91 9.98 -2.41
CA ASP A 71 -14.21 8.76 -1.65
C ASP A 71 -13.00 8.26 -0.85
N LEU A 72 -11.78 8.46 -1.37
CA LEU A 72 -10.54 8.12 -0.67
C LEU A 72 -10.34 8.95 0.59
N PHE A 73 -10.74 10.22 0.59
CA PHE A 73 -10.66 11.08 1.77
C PHE A 73 -11.61 10.64 2.88
N TRP A 74 -12.83 10.23 2.53
CA TRP A 74 -13.78 9.65 3.48
C TRP A 74 -13.21 8.36 4.06
N ARG A 75 -12.65 7.50 3.20
CA ARG A 75 -12.02 6.25 3.60
C ARG A 75 -10.87 6.45 4.57
N VAL A 76 -9.97 7.40 4.27
CA VAL A 76 -8.84 7.78 5.14
C VAL A 76 -9.33 8.21 6.52
N ARG A 77 -10.34 9.08 6.59
CA ARG A 77 -10.93 9.49 7.89
C ARG A 77 -11.53 8.33 8.64
N LYS A 78 -12.21 7.40 7.95
CA LYS A 78 -12.77 6.21 8.58
C LYS A 78 -11.69 5.31 9.17
N ILE A 79 -10.60 5.06 8.43
CA ILE A 79 -9.47 4.26 8.90
C ILE A 79 -8.83 4.90 10.13
N ILE A 80 -8.57 6.21 10.05
CA ILE A 80 -7.96 6.97 11.14
C ILE A 80 -8.87 7.00 12.36
N GLY A 81 -10.15 7.34 12.22
CA GLY A 81 -11.06 7.52 13.34
C GLY A 81 -11.34 6.23 14.13
N ILE A 82 -11.17 5.05 13.52
CA ILE A 82 -11.23 3.77 14.24
C ILE A 82 -10.03 3.60 15.19
N ARG A 83 -8.85 4.09 14.78
CA ARG A 83 -7.59 3.89 15.48
C ARG A 83 -7.26 5.03 16.44
N ASP A 84 -7.50 6.25 16.00
CA ASP A 84 -7.17 7.49 16.67
C ASP A 84 -8.31 8.50 16.48
N PRO A 85 -9.33 8.48 17.37
CA PRO A 85 -10.49 9.36 17.31
C PRO A 85 -10.17 10.85 17.47
N GLU A 86 -8.99 11.18 17.99
CA GLU A 86 -8.55 12.57 18.25
C GLU A 86 -7.62 13.08 17.13
N HIS A 87 -7.45 12.32 16.06
CA HIS A 87 -6.52 12.66 14.99
C HIS A 87 -6.95 13.96 14.27
N PRO A 88 -6.03 14.93 14.03
CA PRO A 88 -6.37 16.23 13.45
C PRO A 88 -7.10 16.15 12.11
N TRP A 89 -6.72 15.21 11.23
CA TRP A 89 -7.35 15.05 9.91
C TRP A 89 -8.86 14.77 9.94
N LEU A 90 -9.43 14.37 11.07
CA LEU A 90 -10.87 14.15 11.18
C LEU A 90 -11.68 15.46 11.10
N SER A 91 -11.09 16.60 11.49
CA SER A 91 -11.73 17.91 11.46
C SER A 91 -11.29 18.79 10.28
N LEU A 92 -10.22 18.42 9.58
CA LEU A 92 -9.70 19.16 8.42
C LEU A 92 -10.54 18.92 7.15
N SER A 93 -10.57 19.92 6.27
CA SER A 93 -11.00 19.77 4.88
C SER A 93 -10.06 18.86 4.09
N ASN A 94 -10.49 18.37 2.92
CA ASN A 94 -9.68 17.49 2.08
C ASN A 94 -8.36 18.13 1.65
N GLU A 95 -8.40 19.40 1.27
CA GLU A 95 -7.19 20.15 0.89
C GLU A 95 -6.23 20.35 2.07
N GLU A 96 -6.76 20.65 3.26
CA GLU A 96 -5.95 20.78 4.49
C GLU A 96 -5.29 19.46 4.91
N ILE A 97 -5.92 18.31 4.65
CA ILE A 97 -5.27 17.00 4.81
C ILE A 97 -4.05 16.89 3.90
N LEU A 98 -4.19 17.20 2.60
CA LEU A 98 -3.08 17.12 1.66
C LEU A 98 -1.94 18.07 2.05
N LYS A 99 -2.27 19.30 2.44
CA LYS A 99 -1.30 20.30 2.91
C LYS A 99 -0.57 19.84 4.16
N SER A 100 -1.30 19.38 5.19
CA SER A 100 -0.69 18.90 6.44
C SER A 100 0.12 17.62 6.27
N ALA A 101 -0.25 16.76 5.31
CA ALA A 101 0.55 15.59 4.91
C ALA A 101 1.81 15.95 4.10
N GLY A 102 2.00 17.23 3.72
CA GLY A 102 3.11 17.69 2.91
C GLY A 102 3.03 17.28 1.44
N LEU A 103 1.81 17.07 0.94
CA LEU A 103 1.50 16.69 -0.45
C LEU A 103 1.16 17.92 -1.33
N TYR A 104 1.23 19.11 -0.76
CA TYR A 104 1.23 20.39 -1.45
C TYR A 104 2.47 21.16 -1.03
N LEU A 105 3.25 21.64 -1.98
CA LEU A 105 4.50 22.35 -1.71
C LEU A 105 4.47 23.74 -2.34
N LYS A 106 5.17 24.66 -1.69
CA LYS A 106 5.42 26.02 -2.17
C LYS A 106 6.90 26.32 -2.05
N ASP A 107 7.53 26.57 -3.18
CA ASP A 107 8.88 27.11 -3.25
C ASP A 107 8.81 28.63 -3.10
N TYR A 108 9.30 29.13 -1.96
CA TYR A 108 9.29 30.56 -1.65
C TYR A 108 10.33 31.37 -2.43
N PHE A 109 11.32 30.71 -3.05
CA PHE A 109 12.31 31.37 -3.90
C PHE A 109 11.77 31.60 -5.30
N THR A 110 11.17 30.57 -5.91
CA THR A 110 10.63 30.67 -7.28
C THR A 110 9.16 31.10 -7.34
N GLY A 111 8.43 30.99 -6.23
CA GLY A 111 6.98 31.19 -6.18
C GLY A 111 6.17 30.00 -6.70
N ASN A 112 6.83 28.95 -7.21
CA ASN A 112 6.15 27.76 -7.72
C ASN A 112 5.45 27.01 -6.58
N GLU A 113 4.18 26.69 -6.77
CA GLU A 113 3.41 25.89 -5.82
C GLU A 113 2.45 24.93 -6.52
N GLY A 114 2.03 23.89 -5.80
CA GLY A 114 1.06 22.92 -6.30
C GLY A 114 1.10 21.59 -5.56
N PHE A 115 0.19 20.71 -5.95
CA PHE A 115 0.17 19.33 -5.46
C PHE A 115 1.33 18.52 -6.06
N THR A 116 1.82 17.57 -5.28
CA THR A 116 2.99 16.77 -5.65
C THR A 116 2.62 15.46 -6.34
N LEU A 117 3.61 14.76 -6.91
CA LEU A 117 3.47 13.39 -7.39
C LEU A 117 2.90 12.48 -6.29
N GLY A 118 3.34 12.65 -5.04
CA GLY A 118 2.78 11.91 -3.91
C GLY A 118 1.28 12.14 -3.73
N ALA A 119 0.78 13.36 -3.95
CA ALA A 119 -0.65 13.65 -3.91
C ALA A 119 -1.41 12.88 -4.99
N ALA A 120 -0.91 12.93 -6.23
CA ALA A 120 -1.47 12.20 -7.36
C ALA A 120 -1.49 10.68 -7.08
N LEU A 121 -0.38 10.12 -6.61
CA LEU A 121 -0.28 8.69 -6.32
C LEU A 121 -1.21 8.24 -5.19
N LEU A 122 -1.42 9.07 -4.16
CA LEU A 122 -2.26 8.72 -3.00
C LEU A 122 -3.76 8.93 -3.25
N PHE A 123 -4.14 10.02 -3.91
CA PHE A 123 -5.53 10.47 -4.01
C PHE A 123 -6.04 10.69 -5.44
N GLY A 124 -5.17 10.61 -6.45
CA GLY A 124 -5.54 10.85 -7.84
C GLY A 124 -6.53 9.82 -8.38
N ARG A 125 -7.33 10.26 -9.36
CA ARG A 125 -8.05 9.36 -10.26
C ARG A 125 -7.05 8.55 -11.10
N ASP A 126 -7.41 7.33 -11.47
CA ASP A 126 -6.49 6.42 -12.16
C ASP A 126 -6.03 6.99 -13.52
N ASP A 127 -6.90 7.71 -14.24
CA ASP A 127 -6.55 8.38 -15.49
C ASP A 127 -5.53 9.52 -15.29
N VAL A 128 -5.62 10.24 -14.18
CA VAL A 128 -4.68 11.31 -13.82
C VAL A 128 -3.32 10.70 -13.46
N ILE A 129 -3.30 9.65 -12.64
CA ILE A 129 -2.08 8.93 -12.27
C ILE A 129 -1.38 8.41 -13.53
N LYS A 130 -2.13 7.78 -14.45
CA LYS A 130 -1.60 7.27 -15.71
C LYS A 130 -1.09 8.37 -16.64
N SER A 131 -1.68 9.55 -16.60
CA SER A 131 -1.21 10.71 -17.38
C SER A 131 0.13 11.23 -16.87
N VAL A 132 0.31 11.35 -15.54
CA VAL A 132 1.56 11.85 -14.96
C VAL A 132 2.64 10.79 -14.80
N LEU A 133 2.25 9.51 -14.72
CA LEU A 133 3.13 8.37 -14.51
C LEU A 133 2.63 7.12 -15.28
N PRO A 134 2.87 7.05 -16.60
CA PRO A 134 2.29 6.02 -17.48
C PRO A 134 2.66 4.57 -17.16
N TYR A 135 3.79 4.37 -16.48
CA TYR A 135 4.33 3.06 -16.05
C TYR A 135 4.02 2.77 -14.57
N HIS A 136 3.15 3.56 -13.93
CA HIS A 136 2.64 3.26 -12.61
C HIS A 136 1.90 1.93 -12.61
N GLY A 137 2.16 1.10 -11.60
CA GLY A 137 1.50 -0.18 -11.45
C GLY A 137 2.36 -1.21 -10.72
N THR A 138 1.69 -2.12 -10.03
CA THR A 138 2.32 -3.28 -9.38
C THR A 138 1.65 -4.55 -9.89
N ASP A 139 2.44 -5.48 -10.42
CA ASP A 139 1.93 -6.79 -10.83
C ASP A 139 1.96 -7.75 -9.64
N ALA A 140 0.79 -8.23 -9.23
CA ALA A 140 0.67 -9.34 -8.29
C ALA A 140 0.46 -10.64 -9.08
N ILE A 141 1.35 -11.61 -8.91
CA ILE A 141 1.44 -12.79 -9.76
C ILE A 141 1.49 -14.05 -8.90
N LEU A 142 0.71 -15.07 -9.25
CA LEU A 142 0.83 -16.43 -8.73
C LEU A 142 1.51 -17.32 -9.78
N ARG A 143 2.57 -18.03 -9.40
CA ARG A 143 3.30 -18.99 -10.25
C ARG A 143 3.69 -20.24 -9.45
N ARG A 144 2.78 -21.20 -9.37
CA ARG A 144 2.98 -22.51 -8.71
C ARG A 144 2.99 -23.66 -9.71
N ALA A 145 2.04 -23.68 -10.64
CA ALA A 145 1.88 -24.75 -11.62
C ALA A 145 2.37 -24.33 -13.01
N ASP A 146 1.90 -23.19 -13.52
CA ASP A 146 2.37 -22.62 -14.79
C ASP A 146 3.52 -21.62 -14.55
N THR A 147 4.75 -22.11 -14.67
CA THR A 147 5.96 -21.28 -14.52
C THR A 147 6.26 -20.42 -15.75
N ASP A 148 5.72 -20.78 -16.92
CA ASP A 148 5.95 -20.06 -18.18
C ASP A 148 4.99 -18.86 -18.35
N ARG A 149 3.81 -18.93 -17.73
CA ARG A 149 2.84 -17.82 -17.66
C ARG A 149 2.64 -17.35 -16.21
N TYR A 150 1.47 -17.70 -15.64
CA TYR A 150 1.02 -17.43 -14.29
C TYR A 150 -0.31 -18.17 -14.07
N ASP A 151 -0.55 -18.63 -12.85
CA ASP A 151 -1.80 -19.26 -12.45
C ASP A 151 -2.89 -18.21 -12.16
N ASP A 152 -2.48 -17.04 -11.66
CA ASP A 152 -3.33 -15.88 -11.41
C ASP A 152 -2.49 -14.60 -11.52
N ARG A 153 -3.12 -13.50 -11.95
CA ARG A 153 -2.47 -12.19 -12.04
C ARG A 153 -3.47 -11.09 -11.72
N ASP A 154 -3.07 -10.19 -10.85
CA ASP A 154 -3.75 -8.90 -10.64
C ASP A 154 -2.81 -7.75 -11.02
N SER A 155 -3.19 -6.96 -12.03
CA SER A 155 -2.47 -5.74 -12.42
C SER A 155 -3.05 -4.55 -11.64
N VAL A 156 -2.29 -4.10 -10.65
CA VAL A 156 -2.70 -3.05 -9.70
C VAL A 156 -2.22 -1.69 -10.22
N GLU A 157 -3.04 -1.07 -11.08
CA GLU A 157 -2.76 0.23 -11.73
C GLU A 157 -3.65 1.35 -11.15
N THR A 158 -3.65 1.52 -9.82
CA THR A 158 -4.51 2.51 -9.13
C THR A 158 -3.74 3.28 -8.05
N ASN A 159 -4.41 4.18 -7.34
CA ASN A 159 -3.85 4.93 -6.22
C ASN A 159 -3.25 4.01 -5.14
N LEU A 160 -2.29 4.52 -4.37
CA LEU A 160 -1.54 3.71 -3.40
C LEU A 160 -2.38 3.23 -2.21
N ILE A 161 -3.47 3.92 -1.88
CA ILE A 161 -4.37 3.53 -0.81
C ILE A 161 -5.07 2.22 -1.19
N GLU A 162 -5.66 2.16 -2.38
CA GLU A 162 -6.31 0.95 -2.90
C GLU A 162 -5.32 -0.11 -3.35
N SER A 163 -4.14 0.29 -3.84
CA SER A 163 -3.07 -0.65 -4.19
C SER A 163 -2.66 -1.49 -2.98
N PHE A 164 -2.55 -0.88 -1.80
CA PHE A 164 -2.27 -1.61 -0.56
C PHE A 164 -3.31 -2.71 -0.32
N ASP A 165 -4.61 -2.38 -0.42
CA ASP A 165 -5.66 -3.36 -0.12
C ASP A 165 -5.73 -4.47 -1.17
N ARG A 166 -5.59 -4.15 -2.47
CA ARG A 166 -5.58 -5.16 -3.55
C ARG A 166 -4.42 -6.13 -3.39
N LEU A 167 -3.23 -5.64 -3.07
CA LEU A 167 -2.06 -6.49 -2.82
C LEU A 167 -2.24 -7.37 -1.58
N MET A 168 -2.81 -6.83 -0.50
CA MET A 168 -3.12 -7.62 0.70
C MET A 168 -4.23 -8.65 0.45
N GLN A 169 -5.22 -8.34 -0.38
CA GLN A 169 -6.25 -9.28 -0.81
C GLN A 169 -5.66 -10.40 -1.67
N PHE A 170 -4.75 -10.08 -2.60
CA PHE A 170 -4.05 -11.08 -3.41
C PHE A 170 -3.22 -12.04 -2.53
N VAL A 171 -2.51 -11.49 -1.54
CA VAL A 171 -1.82 -12.28 -0.51
C VAL A 171 -2.79 -13.18 0.26
N ALA A 172 -3.91 -12.63 0.74
CA ALA A 172 -4.90 -13.38 1.52
C ALA A 172 -5.60 -14.48 0.72
N LYS A 173 -5.81 -14.26 -0.57
CA LYS A 173 -6.39 -15.23 -1.51
C LYS A 173 -5.49 -16.45 -1.70
N HIS A 174 -4.17 -16.24 -1.73
CA HIS A 174 -3.22 -17.27 -2.18
C HIS A 174 -2.36 -17.88 -1.08
N LEU A 175 -2.29 -17.25 0.09
CA LEU A 175 -1.46 -17.70 1.20
C LEU A 175 -2.29 -18.03 2.44
N PRO A 176 -1.99 -19.16 3.12
CA PRO A 176 -2.70 -19.53 4.34
C PRO A 176 -2.32 -18.61 5.49
N ASP A 177 -3.16 -18.58 6.51
CA ASP A 177 -2.87 -17.92 7.79
C ASP A 177 -2.93 -18.95 8.93
N PRO A 178 -1.79 -19.62 9.22
CA PRO A 178 -1.75 -20.68 10.22
C PRO A 178 -2.07 -20.13 11.62
N PHE A 179 -2.65 -20.98 12.46
CA PHE A 179 -2.95 -20.61 13.83
C PHE A 179 -1.65 -20.36 14.62
N TYR A 180 -1.52 -19.16 15.18
CA TYR A 180 -0.38 -18.79 16.01
C TYR A 180 -0.83 -17.91 17.18
N LEU A 181 -0.27 -18.19 18.36
CA LEU A 181 -0.49 -17.42 19.59
C LEU A 181 0.82 -16.73 19.97
N GLU A 182 0.72 -15.45 20.32
CA GLU A 182 1.78 -14.69 20.97
C GLU A 182 1.35 -14.40 22.41
N GLY A 183 1.89 -15.18 23.34
CA GLY A 183 1.30 -15.30 24.69
C GLY A 183 -0.09 -15.93 24.58
N ASP A 184 -1.09 -15.23 25.12
CA ASP A 184 -2.50 -15.68 25.09
C ASP A 184 -3.31 -15.07 23.93
N ILE A 185 -2.66 -14.27 23.07
CA ILE A 185 -3.33 -13.53 21.99
C ILE A 185 -3.07 -14.21 20.66
N ARG A 186 -4.15 -14.56 19.95
CA ARG A 186 -4.05 -15.01 18.56
C ARG A 186 -3.68 -13.84 17.66
N ILE A 187 -2.60 -14.02 16.90
CA ILE A 187 -2.16 -13.06 15.88
C ILE A 187 -2.14 -13.73 14.51
N SER A 188 -2.31 -12.93 13.45
CA SER A 188 -2.14 -13.37 12.07
C SER A 188 -0.68 -13.22 11.67
N LEU A 189 0.00 -14.33 11.38
CA LEU A 189 1.39 -14.27 10.88
C LEU A 189 1.41 -13.69 9.48
N ARG A 190 0.49 -14.13 8.61
CA ARG A 190 0.39 -13.64 7.23
C ARG A 190 0.19 -12.12 7.20
N GLU A 191 -0.77 -11.60 7.97
CA GLU A 191 -1.04 -10.16 7.99
C GLU A 191 0.15 -9.36 8.53
N ASN A 192 0.80 -9.82 9.60
CA ASN A 192 1.93 -9.10 10.18
C ASN A 192 3.16 -9.08 9.27
N ILE A 193 3.42 -10.14 8.49
CA ILE A 193 4.53 -10.18 7.53
C ILE A 193 4.18 -9.32 6.32
N PHE A 194 3.05 -9.62 5.68
CA PHE A 194 2.76 -9.06 4.36
C PHE A 194 2.27 -7.62 4.40
N ARG A 195 1.71 -7.14 5.52
CA ARG A 195 1.51 -5.69 5.69
C ARG A 195 2.83 -4.94 5.56
N GLU A 196 3.90 -5.44 6.19
CA GLU A 196 5.21 -4.80 6.09
C GLU A 196 5.77 -4.94 4.68
N VAL A 197 5.68 -6.11 4.05
CA VAL A 197 6.14 -6.33 2.67
C VAL A 197 5.43 -5.38 1.69
N VAL A 198 4.10 -5.33 1.71
CA VAL A 198 3.29 -4.48 0.83
C VAL A 198 3.57 -2.99 1.08
N SER A 199 3.63 -2.57 2.34
CA SER A 199 4.00 -1.19 2.66
C SER A 199 5.40 -0.84 2.22
N ASN A 200 6.37 -1.75 2.33
CA ASN A 200 7.74 -1.49 1.87
C ASN A 200 7.79 -1.25 0.36
N ILE A 201 7.13 -2.10 -0.45
CA ILE A 201 7.18 -1.95 -1.91
C ILE A 201 6.40 -0.73 -2.42
N LEU A 202 5.40 -0.24 -1.69
CA LEU A 202 4.68 0.98 -2.05
C LEU A 202 5.40 2.24 -1.55
N ILE A 203 5.99 2.21 -0.35
CA ILE A 203 6.65 3.39 0.24
C ILE A 203 8.05 3.59 -0.32
N HIS A 204 8.80 2.52 -0.60
CA HIS A 204 10.21 2.61 -0.96
C HIS A 204 10.48 2.44 -2.47
N ARG A 205 9.44 2.42 -3.30
CA ARG A 205 9.56 2.41 -4.76
C ARG A 205 10.09 3.74 -5.29
N GLU A 206 11.05 3.68 -6.21
CA GLU A 206 11.40 4.83 -7.04
C GLU A 206 10.35 4.98 -8.14
N TYR A 207 9.40 5.89 -7.94
CA TYR A 207 8.27 6.08 -8.82
C TYR A 207 8.63 6.71 -10.16
N LEU A 208 9.77 7.37 -10.33
CA LEU A 208 10.18 7.88 -11.64
C LEU A 208 10.90 6.85 -12.51
N ASN A 209 11.14 5.64 -11.99
CA ASN A 209 11.75 4.56 -12.73
C ASN A 209 10.66 3.70 -13.41
N PRO A 210 10.76 3.42 -14.73
CA PRO A 210 9.78 2.65 -15.47
C PRO A 210 9.73 1.17 -15.12
N TYR A 211 10.68 0.66 -14.33
CA TYR A 211 10.67 -0.73 -13.89
C TYR A 211 9.43 -1.02 -13.03
N PRO A 212 8.54 -1.95 -13.45
CA PRO A 212 7.31 -2.23 -12.72
C PRO A 212 7.62 -2.94 -11.41
N ALA A 213 6.90 -2.58 -10.35
CA ALA A 213 6.95 -3.31 -9.10
C ALA A 213 6.22 -4.65 -9.25
N LYS A 214 6.71 -5.69 -8.57
CA LYS A 214 6.16 -7.04 -8.64
C LYS A 214 6.00 -7.62 -7.24
N LEU A 215 4.92 -8.34 -7.03
CA LEU A 215 4.70 -9.27 -5.92
C LEU A 215 4.42 -10.64 -6.54
N ILE A 216 5.32 -11.58 -6.37
CA ILE A 216 5.28 -12.90 -7.00
C ILE A 216 5.17 -13.96 -5.91
N ILE A 217 4.09 -14.73 -5.93
CA ILE A 217 3.88 -15.88 -5.06
C ILE A 217 4.25 -17.13 -5.85
N GLU A 218 5.35 -17.76 -5.47
CA GLU A 218 5.81 -19.02 -6.02
C GLU A 218 5.44 -20.20 -5.10
N LYS A 219 5.91 -21.40 -5.43
CA LYS A 219 5.64 -22.61 -4.63
C LYS A 219 6.33 -22.57 -3.27
N ASP A 220 7.54 -22.04 -3.21
CA ASP A 220 8.47 -22.12 -2.07
C ASP A 220 8.87 -20.74 -1.51
N ARG A 221 8.33 -19.64 -2.07
CA ARG A 221 8.59 -18.28 -1.60
C ARG A 221 7.56 -17.28 -2.11
N VAL A 222 7.49 -16.14 -1.43
CA VAL A 222 7.01 -14.89 -2.00
C VAL A 222 8.19 -13.99 -2.25
N MET A 223 8.28 -13.42 -3.45
CA MET A 223 9.30 -12.47 -3.83
C MET A 223 8.64 -11.15 -4.21
N THR A 224 9.16 -10.04 -3.70
CA THR A 224 8.87 -8.73 -4.23
C THR A 224 10.09 -8.08 -4.83
N GLU A 225 9.86 -7.23 -5.82
CA GLU A 225 10.91 -6.50 -6.52
C GLU A 225 10.38 -5.16 -7.00
N ASN A 226 11.13 -4.08 -6.75
CA ASN A 226 10.79 -2.75 -7.24
C ASN A 226 12.06 -1.93 -7.51
N ALA A 227 11.96 -0.95 -8.41
CA ALA A 227 12.98 0.07 -8.56
C ALA A 227 13.22 0.78 -7.23
N ASN A 228 14.48 1.09 -6.94
CA ASN A 228 14.91 1.64 -5.67
C ASN A 228 15.96 2.73 -5.87
N ARG A 229 15.97 3.66 -4.93
CA ARG A 229 17.07 4.61 -4.76
C ARG A 229 18.02 4.08 -3.68
N ALA A 230 18.88 3.16 -4.06
CA ALA A 230 19.81 2.50 -3.15
C ALA A 230 20.70 3.50 -2.40
N HIS A 231 20.90 3.29 -1.09
CA HIS A 231 21.87 4.06 -0.28
C HIS A 231 23.08 3.20 0.13
N GLY A 232 23.12 1.97 -0.40
CA GLY A 232 24.13 0.95 -0.17
C GLY A 232 23.79 -0.25 -1.05
N ALA A 233 24.58 -1.31 -0.92
CA ALA A 233 24.34 -2.58 -1.60
C ALA A 233 24.43 -3.73 -0.60
N GLY A 234 23.69 -4.79 -0.86
CA GLY A 234 23.79 -6.06 -0.15
C GLY A 234 22.61 -6.35 0.78
N ALA A 235 22.81 -7.33 1.66
CA ALA A 235 21.77 -7.83 2.54
C ALA A 235 21.47 -6.86 3.69
N ILE A 236 20.19 -6.53 3.87
CA ILE A 236 19.70 -5.79 5.03
C ILE A 236 19.39 -6.78 6.15
N THR A 237 19.99 -6.57 7.33
CA THR A 237 19.65 -7.29 8.56
C THR A 237 19.15 -6.33 9.63
N PRO A 238 18.43 -6.79 10.67
CA PRO A 238 18.00 -5.94 11.78
C PRO A 238 19.13 -5.15 12.47
N GLU A 239 20.36 -5.67 12.43
CA GLU A 239 21.57 -5.10 13.04
C GLU A 239 22.26 -4.09 12.13
N SER A 240 22.28 -4.33 10.81
CA SER A 240 22.88 -3.43 9.82
C SER A 240 21.93 -2.36 9.29
N PHE A 241 20.63 -2.50 9.57
CA PHE A 241 19.61 -1.62 9.01
C PHE A 241 19.66 -0.19 9.57
N SER A 242 19.86 0.77 8.67
CA SER A 242 19.64 2.20 8.94
C SER A 242 18.30 2.64 8.30
N PRO A 243 17.29 3.06 9.10
CA PRO A 243 16.01 3.46 8.55
C PRO A 243 16.10 4.71 7.68
N PHE A 244 15.93 4.54 6.38
CA PHE A 244 15.89 5.66 5.42
C PHE A 244 14.71 5.50 4.45
N PRO A 245 13.60 6.25 4.63
CA PRO A 245 12.47 6.19 3.73
C PRO A 245 12.81 6.83 2.39
N LYS A 246 12.58 6.11 1.29
CA LYS A 246 12.87 6.60 -0.06
C LYS A 246 11.82 7.61 -0.55
N ASN A 247 10.60 7.53 -0.02
CA ASN A 247 9.55 8.55 -0.18
C ASN A 247 9.03 8.98 1.20
N PRO A 248 9.72 9.88 1.94
CA PRO A 248 9.35 10.27 3.30
C PRO A 248 7.91 10.78 3.48
N LYS A 249 7.33 11.46 2.46
CA LYS A 249 5.95 11.98 2.54
C LYS A 249 4.93 10.85 2.44
N ILE A 250 5.12 9.92 1.50
CA ILE A 250 4.30 8.72 1.39
C ILE A 250 4.44 7.85 2.64
N ALA A 251 5.67 7.66 3.15
CA ALA A 251 5.93 6.91 4.39
C ALA A 251 5.18 7.51 5.59
N THR A 252 5.22 8.84 5.72
CA THR A 252 4.50 9.56 6.78
C THR A 252 3.00 9.37 6.65
N PHE A 253 2.45 9.53 5.44
CA PHE A 253 1.03 9.30 5.19
C PHE A 253 0.59 7.87 5.55
N PHE A 254 1.33 6.84 5.10
CA PHE A 254 1.03 5.44 5.42
C PHE A 254 1.06 5.15 6.92
N ARG A 255 1.94 5.83 7.67
CA ARG A 255 1.97 5.77 9.14
C ARG A 255 0.73 6.43 9.76
N GLU A 256 0.36 7.62 9.29
CA GLU A 256 -0.85 8.31 9.77
C GLU A 256 -2.12 7.48 9.53
N ILE A 257 -2.20 6.69 8.45
CA ILE A 257 -3.34 5.79 8.21
C ILE A 257 -3.16 4.37 8.76
N GLY A 258 -2.03 4.06 9.42
CA GLY A 258 -1.83 2.78 10.11
C GLY A 258 -1.52 1.61 9.21
N ARG A 259 -1.01 1.90 8.01
CA ARG A 259 -0.54 0.90 7.05
C ARG A 259 0.96 0.66 7.15
N ALA A 260 1.72 1.56 7.76
CA ALA A 260 3.13 1.37 8.07
C ALA A 260 3.44 1.69 9.53
N ASP A 261 4.40 0.97 10.12
CA ASP A 261 4.87 1.25 11.46
C ASP A 261 5.96 2.33 11.50
N LYS A 262 6.44 2.66 12.71
CA LYS A 262 7.60 3.54 12.90
C LYS A 262 8.85 2.95 12.24
N LEU A 263 9.69 3.85 11.71
CA LEU A 263 10.94 3.54 11.01
C LEU A 263 11.76 2.45 11.72
N GLY A 264 12.08 1.38 10.99
CA GLY A 264 12.90 0.25 11.45
C GLY A 264 12.20 -0.86 12.23
N SER A 265 10.93 -0.70 12.60
CA SER A 265 10.17 -1.79 13.22
C SER A 265 9.67 -2.83 12.20
N GLY A 266 9.38 -2.43 10.96
CA GLY A 266 8.89 -3.33 9.90
C GLY A 266 9.90 -4.44 9.53
N VAL A 267 11.17 -4.08 9.34
CA VAL A 267 12.26 -5.07 9.10
C VAL A 267 12.32 -6.06 10.26
N ARG A 268 12.29 -5.58 11.51
CA ARG A 268 12.31 -6.45 12.69
C ARG A 268 11.10 -7.38 12.75
N LYS A 269 9.90 -6.92 12.38
CA LYS A 269 8.69 -7.76 12.31
C LYS A 269 8.82 -8.85 11.26
N ILE A 270 9.34 -8.53 10.07
CA ILE A 270 9.58 -9.52 9.01
C ILE A 270 10.56 -10.59 9.52
N PHE A 271 11.72 -10.19 10.07
CA PHE A 271 12.72 -11.13 10.61
C PHE A 271 12.22 -11.92 11.83
N ARG A 272 11.25 -11.40 12.58
CA ARG A 272 10.62 -12.11 13.71
C ARG A 272 9.61 -13.15 13.24
N TYR A 273 8.69 -12.78 12.35
CA TYR A 273 7.53 -13.62 12.01
C TYR A 273 7.74 -14.52 10.80
N ALA A 274 8.57 -14.12 9.82
CA ALA A 274 8.81 -14.94 8.64
C ALA A 274 9.40 -16.33 8.97
N PRO A 275 10.42 -16.47 9.85
CA PRO A 275 10.91 -17.80 10.21
C PRO A 275 9.84 -18.69 10.84
N ILE A 276 8.92 -18.12 11.62
CA ILE A 276 7.82 -18.86 12.24
C ILE A 276 6.82 -19.34 11.16
N TYR A 277 6.51 -18.46 10.21
CA TYR A 277 5.61 -18.75 9.10
C TYR A 277 6.17 -19.77 8.11
N SER A 278 7.50 -19.82 7.97
CA SER A 278 8.21 -20.57 6.93
C SER A 278 8.96 -21.80 7.45
N GLY A 279 8.63 -22.31 8.64
CA GLY A 279 9.25 -23.52 9.20
C GLY A 279 10.73 -23.37 9.58
N GLY A 280 11.17 -22.17 9.93
CA GLY A 280 12.52 -21.83 10.39
C GLY A 280 13.38 -21.12 9.34
N ALA A 281 12.94 -21.02 8.08
CA ALA A 281 13.68 -20.34 7.03
C ALA A 281 13.61 -18.81 7.18
N SER A 282 14.78 -18.15 7.15
CA SER A 282 14.88 -16.70 7.30
C SER A 282 14.52 -15.93 6.02
N PRO A 283 13.90 -14.74 6.15
CA PRO A 283 13.66 -13.86 5.01
C PRO A 283 14.97 -13.24 4.51
N GLN A 284 14.98 -12.75 3.27
CA GLN A 284 16.09 -11.99 2.69
C GLN A 284 15.58 -10.64 2.21
N LEU A 285 16.22 -9.56 2.64
CA LEU A 285 16.00 -8.21 2.13
C LEU A 285 17.30 -7.77 1.48
N ILE A 286 17.27 -7.44 0.20
CA ILE A 286 18.47 -7.15 -0.59
C ILE A 286 18.35 -5.73 -1.13
N GLU A 287 19.26 -4.84 -0.71
CA GLU A 287 19.38 -3.49 -1.24
C GLU A 287 20.28 -3.47 -2.47
N GLY A 288 19.79 -2.79 -3.51
CA GLY A 288 20.47 -2.49 -4.76
C GLY A 288 19.57 -1.59 -5.59
N ASP A 289 19.90 -1.40 -6.87
CA ASP A 289 19.07 -0.62 -7.81
C ASP A 289 17.65 -1.18 -7.93
N LEU A 290 17.54 -2.51 -7.79
CA LEU A 290 16.28 -3.18 -7.46
C LEU A 290 16.32 -3.57 -5.99
N PHE A 291 15.29 -3.16 -5.25
CA PHE A 291 15.07 -3.65 -3.90
C PHE A 291 14.26 -4.95 -3.96
N LYS A 292 14.73 -5.98 -3.26
CA LYS A 292 14.08 -7.30 -3.24
C LYS A 292 13.77 -7.73 -1.81
N ILE A 293 12.56 -8.26 -1.62
CA ILE A 293 12.19 -8.98 -0.39
C ILE A 293 11.83 -10.41 -0.77
N ILE A 294 12.44 -11.39 -0.12
CA ILE A 294 12.15 -12.80 -0.31
C ILE A 294 11.69 -13.37 1.04
N ILE A 295 10.44 -13.83 1.08
CA ILE A 295 9.85 -14.55 2.20
C ILE A 295 9.74 -16.02 1.80
N PRO A 296 10.55 -16.93 2.37
CA PRO A 296 10.39 -18.35 2.10
C PRO A 296 8.98 -18.84 2.46
N LEU A 297 8.50 -19.89 1.82
CA LEU A 297 7.25 -20.56 2.16
C LEU A 297 7.56 -22.02 2.45
N SER A 298 7.00 -22.55 3.54
CA SER A 298 6.95 -23.99 3.74
C SER A 298 5.93 -24.61 2.77
N PRO A 299 6.08 -25.89 2.39
CA PRO A 299 5.07 -26.57 1.60
C PRO A 299 3.74 -26.58 2.36
N PHE A 300 2.78 -25.81 1.89
CA PHE A 300 1.41 -25.85 2.40
C PHE A 300 0.60 -26.89 1.60
N THR A 301 -0.30 -27.59 2.28
CA THR A 301 -1.29 -28.43 1.62
C THR A 301 -2.37 -27.57 0.97
N GLU A 302 -2.97 -28.02 -0.14
CA GLU A 302 -4.07 -27.29 -0.79
C GLU A 302 -5.28 -27.11 0.15
N GLU A 303 -5.46 -27.98 1.14
CA GLU A 303 -6.48 -27.84 2.19
C GLU A 303 -6.22 -26.65 3.14
N GLU A 304 -4.96 -26.33 3.45
CA GLU A 304 -4.60 -25.17 4.28
C GLU A 304 -4.89 -23.84 3.56
N VAL A 305 -4.77 -23.82 2.23
CA VAL A 305 -5.10 -22.64 1.40
C VAL A 305 -6.62 -22.50 1.19
N ARG A 306 -7.35 -23.62 1.08
CA ARG A 306 -8.82 -23.61 0.92
C ARG A 306 -9.59 -23.34 2.22
N THR A 307 -9.02 -23.68 3.37
CA THR A 307 -9.63 -23.36 4.68
C THR A 307 -9.57 -21.86 4.98
N THR A 308 -8.60 -21.13 4.43
CA THR A 308 -8.62 -19.67 4.42
C THR A 308 -9.78 -19.12 3.59
N ASP A 309 -10.08 -19.65 2.39
CA ASP A 309 -11.20 -19.18 1.56
C ASP A 309 -12.57 -19.25 2.26
N LYS A 310 -12.83 -20.32 3.02
CA LYS A 310 -14.07 -20.47 3.82
C LYS A 310 -14.12 -19.57 5.05
N THR A 311 -12.98 -19.03 5.50
CA THR A 311 -12.91 -18.06 6.59
C THR A 311 -12.85 -16.61 6.10
N THR A 312 -12.28 -16.33 4.93
CA THR A 312 -12.32 -15.01 4.26
C THR A 312 -13.73 -14.65 3.82
N ASP A 313 -14.49 -15.57 3.20
CA ASP A 313 -15.90 -15.31 2.88
C ASP A 313 -16.75 -14.99 4.14
N LYS A 314 -16.35 -15.55 5.29
CA LYS A 314 -16.97 -15.24 6.59
C LYS A 314 -16.39 -14.02 7.29
N THR A 315 -15.21 -13.51 6.93
CA THR A 315 -14.64 -12.29 7.52
C THR A 315 -14.94 -11.03 6.71
N THR A 316 -15.10 -11.09 5.38
CA THR A 316 -15.67 -9.97 4.62
C THR A 316 -17.12 -9.73 5.03
N ASP A 317 -17.93 -10.79 5.21
CA ASP A 317 -19.30 -10.67 5.74
C ASP A 317 -19.32 -10.12 7.19
N LYS A 318 -18.33 -10.50 8.02
CA LYS A 318 -18.23 -10.00 9.42
C LYS A 318 -17.76 -8.55 9.56
N THR A 319 -17.08 -7.99 8.56
CA THR A 319 -16.65 -6.58 8.63
C THR A 319 -17.79 -5.64 8.26
N THR A 320 -18.71 -6.07 7.40
CA THR A 320 -19.99 -5.40 7.11
C THR A 320 -20.98 -5.56 8.27
N ASP A 321 -20.97 -6.73 8.93
CA ASP A 321 -21.82 -7.04 10.09
C ASP A 321 -21.52 -6.23 11.36
N LYS A 322 -20.35 -5.59 11.46
CA LYS A 322 -20.00 -4.68 12.57
C LYS A 322 -20.39 -3.22 12.33
N ILE A 323 -20.85 -2.86 11.13
CA ILE A 323 -21.18 -1.47 10.75
C ILE A 323 -22.70 -1.20 10.85
N LEU A 324 -23.52 -2.25 10.78
CA LEU A 324 -24.97 -2.16 10.81
C LEU A 324 -25.52 -2.57 12.18
N SER A 325 -26.34 -1.71 12.79
CA SER A 325 -27.12 -2.08 13.98
C SER A 325 -28.10 -3.23 13.67
N ASP A 326 -28.49 -4.01 14.68
CA ASP A 326 -29.46 -5.11 14.52
C ASP A 326 -30.78 -4.66 13.84
N ARG A 327 -31.18 -3.41 14.08
CA ARG A 327 -32.36 -2.80 13.43
C ARG A 327 -32.15 -2.59 11.93
N GLN A 328 -30.97 -2.13 11.52
CA GLN A 328 -30.63 -1.96 10.09
C GLN A 328 -30.51 -3.30 9.37
N LYS A 329 -29.97 -4.33 10.03
CA LYS A 329 -29.92 -5.69 9.48
C LYS A 329 -31.33 -6.23 9.21
N ARG A 330 -32.23 -6.11 10.19
CA ARG A 330 -33.63 -6.53 10.04
C ARG A 330 -34.36 -5.76 8.93
N ILE A 331 -34.08 -4.46 8.75
CA ILE A 331 -34.61 -3.66 7.64
C ILE A 331 -34.13 -4.21 6.29
N ILE A 332 -32.83 -4.51 6.16
CA ILE A 332 -32.27 -5.09 4.94
C ILE A 332 -32.87 -6.46 4.65
N THR A 333 -33.06 -7.32 5.67
CA THR A 333 -33.72 -8.63 5.50
C THR A 333 -35.13 -8.47 4.95
N LEU A 334 -35.92 -7.52 5.47
CA LEU A 334 -37.27 -7.25 4.98
C LEU A 334 -37.28 -6.73 3.54
N ILE A 335 -36.32 -5.89 3.17
CA ILE A 335 -36.17 -5.37 1.82
C ILE A 335 -35.72 -6.46 0.84
N LYS A 336 -34.79 -7.34 1.22
CA LYS A 336 -34.38 -8.49 0.39
C LYS A 336 -35.56 -9.45 0.15
N ALA A 337 -36.41 -9.66 1.16
CA ALA A 337 -37.60 -10.50 1.03
C ALA A 337 -38.73 -9.85 0.20
N ASN A 338 -38.88 -8.53 0.26
CA ASN A 338 -39.83 -7.78 -0.56
C ASN A 338 -39.25 -6.41 -0.93
N PRO A 339 -38.65 -6.26 -2.13
CA PRO A 339 -38.08 -5.01 -2.59
C PRO A 339 -39.09 -3.84 -2.65
N ARG A 340 -40.40 -4.12 -2.71
CA ARG A 340 -41.44 -3.09 -2.76
C ARG A 340 -42.03 -2.71 -1.40
N ILE A 341 -41.53 -3.28 -0.30
CA ILE A 341 -42.03 -3.02 1.05
C ILE A 341 -42.07 -1.51 1.37
N SER A 342 -43.19 -1.06 1.96
CA SER A 342 -43.36 0.33 2.37
C SER A 342 -42.66 0.64 3.69
N GLN A 343 -42.43 1.92 4.00
CA GLN A 343 -41.86 2.30 5.31
C GLN A 343 -42.84 1.98 6.45
N GLU A 344 -44.14 2.05 6.17
CA GLU A 344 -45.23 1.71 7.09
C GLU A 344 -45.23 0.21 7.40
N GLU A 345 -45.10 -0.65 6.39
CA GLU A 345 -45.03 -2.11 6.58
C GLU A 345 -43.75 -2.54 7.31
N MET A 346 -42.62 -1.86 7.05
CA MET A 346 -41.38 -2.08 7.80
C MET A 346 -41.53 -1.67 9.27
N ALA A 347 -42.23 -0.57 9.55
CA ALA A 347 -42.47 -0.08 10.91
C ALA A 347 -43.30 -1.09 11.72
N GLU A 348 -44.37 -1.60 11.14
CA GLU A 348 -45.25 -2.61 11.76
C GLU A 348 -44.49 -3.92 12.05
N LYS A 349 -43.77 -4.47 11.06
CA LYS A 349 -43.03 -5.73 11.21
C LYS A 349 -41.85 -5.65 12.19
N LEU A 350 -41.32 -4.46 12.43
CA LEU A 350 -40.16 -4.26 13.29
C LEU A 350 -40.51 -3.69 14.67
N GLY A 351 -41.76 -3.25 14.89
CA GLY A 351 -42.17 -2.56 16.11
C GLY A 351 -41.47 -1.21 16.29
N LEU A 352 -41.19 -0.50 15.18
CA LEU A 352 -40.55 0.80 15.16
C LEU A 352 -41.54 1.90 14.76
N SER A 353 -41.26 3.15 15.11
CA SER A 353 -41.97 4.28 14.51
C SER A 353 -41.59 4.43 13.04
N ILE A 354 -42.48 5.00 12.24
CA ILE A 354 -42.21 5.31 10.82
C ILE A 354 -40.96 6.19 10.69
N ASP A 355 -40.79 7.16 11.59
CA ASP A 355 -39.59 8.01 11.63
C ASP A 355 -38.32 7.23 12.02
N GLY A 356 -38.43 6.22 12.88
CA GLY A 356 -37.35 5.31 13.21
C GLY A 356 -36.91 4.47 12.01
N VAL A 357 -37.85 3.96 11.23
CA VAL A 357 -37.55 3.26 9.96
C VAL A 357 -36.91 4.21 8.97
N ARG A 358 -37.46 5.42 8.80
CA ARG A 358 -36.92 6.44 7.91
C ARG A 358 -35.47 6.78 8.24
N TYR A 359 -35.19 7.06 9.51
CA TYR A 359 -33.85 7.32 10.03
C TYR A 359 -32.84 6.21 9.64
N HIS A 360 -33.22 4.95 9.84
CA HIS A 360 -32.35 3.83 9.50
C HIS A 360 -32.20 3.65 7.99
N THR A 361 -33.27 3.81 7.20
CA THR A 361 -33.19 3.72 5.73
C THR A 361 -32.36 4.83 5.11
N ASP A 362 -32.39 6.05 5.66
CA ASP A 362 -31.59 7.17 5.17
C ASP A 362 -30.11 7.01 5.53
N LYS A 363 -29.81 6.46 6.72
CA LYS A 363 -28.44 6.03 7.05
C LYS A 363 -27.91 4.95 6.10
N LEU A 364 -28.75 3.97 5.75
CA LEU A 364 -28.39 2.91 4.81
C LEU A 364 -28.16 3.45 3.39
N LYS A 365 -28.95 4.44 2.95
CA LYS A 365 -28.71 5.16 1.70
C LYS A 365 -27.43 5.97 1.71
N GLY A 366 -27.19 6.73 2.78
CA GLY A 366 -25.98 7.53 2.95
C GLY A 366 -24.70 6.67 3.04
N ALA A 367 -24.83 5.43 3.52
CA ALA A 367 -23.75 4.44 3.52
C ALA A 367 -23.57 3.71 2.18
N GLY A 368 -24.37 4.02 1.15
CA GLY A 368 -24.31 3.36 -0.15
C GLY A 368 -24.81 1.91 -0.16
N ILE A 369 -25.45 1.44 0.91
CA ILE A 369 -25.91 0.05 1.08
C ILE A 369 -27.32 -0.14 0.51
N LEU A 370 -28.09 0.94 0.41
CA LEU A 370 -29.48 0.90 -0.01
C LEU A 370 -29.78 2.02 -1.00
N ARG A 371 -30.51 1.71 -2.06
CA ARG A 371 -30.98 2.68 -3.06
C ARG A 371 -32.48 2.51 -3.27
N ARG A 372 -33.20 3.62 -3.49
CA ARG A 372 -34.61 3.58 -3.90
C ARG A 372 -34.69 3.93 -5.37
N ILE A 373 -35.16 3.00 -6.20
CA ILE A 373 -35.35 3.19 -7.63
C ILE A 373 -36.82 3.48 -7.90
N GLY A 374 -37.12 4.58 -8.61
CA GLY A 374 -38.48 4.98 -8.99
C GLY A 374 -39.18 5.95 -8.02
N GLY A 375 -40.40 6.37 -8.37
CA GLY A 375 -41.16 7.39 -7.63
C GLY A 375 -41.77 6.90 -6.31
N LYS A 376 -42.28 7.84 -5.48
CA LYS A 376 -42.80 7.56 -4.13
C LYS A 376 -43.85 6.44 -4.06
N LYS A 377 -44.68 6.27 -5.11
CA LYS A 377 -45.80 5.30 -5.14
C LYS A 377 -45.51 3.99 -5.88
N GLN A 378 -44.49 3.94 -6.76
CA GLN A 378 -44.19 2.76 -7.60
C GLN A 378 -42.73 2.30 -7.54
N GLY A 379 -41.89 2.97 -6.75
CA GLY A 379 -40.49 2.61 -6.61
C GLY A 379 -40.27 1.34 -5.79
N TYR A 380 -39.08 0.76 -5.93
CA TYR A 380 -38.62 -0.37 -5.14
C TYR A 380 -37.24 -0.06 -4.54
N TRP A 381 -36.91 -0.78 -3.48
CA TRP A 381 -35.65 -0.74 -2.79
C TRP A 381 -34.68 -1.74 -3.43
N GLU A 382 -33.45 -1.31 -3.62
CA GLU A 382 -32.34 -2.12 -4.11
C GLU A 382 -31.24 -2.08 -3.05
N VAL A 383 -30.77 -3.25 -2.64
CA VAL A 383 -29.63 -3.39 -1.74
C VAL A 383 -28.39 -3.47 -2.62
N LEU A 384 -27.45 -2.57 -2.41
CA LEU A 384 -26.18 -2.52 -3.13
C LEU A 384 -25.15 -3.31 -2.30
N GLU A 385 -24.54 -4.34 -2.91
CA GLU A 385 -23.52 -5.20 -2.28
C GLU A 385 -22.15 -4.54 -2.22
#